data_AF-A0ABD3TZE1-F1
#
_entry.id   AF-A0ABD3TZE1-F1
#
_cell.length_a   1.000
_cell.length_b   1.000
_cell.length_c   1.000
_cell.angle_alpha   90.00
_cell.angle_beta   90.00
_cell.angle_gamma   90.00
#
_symmetry.space_group_name_H-M   'P 1'
#
loop_
_entity.id
_entity.type
_entity.pdbx_description
1 polymer ?
#
loop_
_entity_poly.entity_id
_entity_poly.type
_entity_poly.pdbx_seq_one_letter_code
_entity_poly.pdbx_strand_id
1 'polypeptide(L)'
;FVEFNVATFNDASVEIDLRHSIVRGYSPYVSFIEAPSLSPGNTCGSQAVLRIDFSGKYQGAKILLQYGETPYLWTLDISDSRTGDGYGGDNGTTSNMAEVQIHNKQMRIYGNMLPGYMDASSDGGLLIKTIDNFVNKGSRALIDISDERVEWRSKVKDFLESKFLFTLNGQKPVHGEIDYYIYIGFNRVVAGSFRNGTGLCYATISLYSFAGTL
;
A
#
# COMPACT_ATOMS: atom_id res chain seq x y z
N PHE A 1 11.82 -5.29 33.63
CA PHE A 1 11.15 -6.29 32.79
C PHE A 1 10.58 -5.53 31.60
N VAL A 2 11.15 -5.73 30.41
CA VAL A 2 10.67 -5.08 29.19
C VAL A 2 9.64 -6.02 28.58
N GLU A 3 8.37 -5.64 28.63
CA GLU A 3 7.29 -6.33 27.93
C GLU A 3 7.50 -6.16 26.43
N PHE A 4 7.82 -7.28 25.76
CA PHE A 4 7.65 -7.38 24.33
C PHE A 4 6.15 -7.53 24.08
N ASN A 5 5.49 -6.47 23.59
CA ASN A 5 4.17 -6.59 22.98
C ASN A 5 4.32 -7.49 21.74
N VAL A 6 4.06 -8.78 21.93
CA VAL A 6 4.00 -9.76 20.84
C VAL A 6 2.71 -9.48 20.08
N ALA A 7 2.83 -8.84 18.92
CA ALA A 7 1.75 -8.83 17.94
C ALA A 7 1.40 -10.30 17.62
N THR A 8 0.19 -10.73 17.97
CA THR A 8 -0.31 -12.04 17.60
C THR A 8 -0.59 -12.03 16.10
N PHE A 9 0.31 -12.64 15.32
CA PHE A 9 0.06 -12.95 13.91
C PHE A 9 -1.06 -14.00 13.86
N ASN A 10 -2.31 -13.55 13.87
CA ASN A 10 -3.45 -14.39 13.50
C ASN A 10 -3.32 -14.75 12.01
N ASP A 11 -3.78 -15.94 11.63
CA ASP A 11 -3.65 -16.61 10.31
C ASP A 11 -4.15 -15.84 9.05
N ALA A 12 -4.35 -14.53 9.11
CA ALA A 12 -4.73 -13.67 7.98
C ALA A 12 -3.51 -13.19 7.20
N SER A 13 -2.82 -14.13 6.55
CA SER A 13 -1.76 -13.81 5.58
C SER A 13 -2.08 -14.32 4.19
N VAL A 14 -1.79 -13.47 3.19
CA VAL A 14 -1.94 -13.78 1.77
C VAL A 14 -0.59 -13.54 1.10
N GLU A 15 -0.06 -14.58 0.46
CA GLU A 15 1.15 -14.53 -0.34
C GLU A 15 0.81 -14.48 -1.82
N ILE A 16 1.50 -13.62 -2.54
CA ILE A 16 1.29 -13.34 -3.96
C ILE A 16 2.63 -13.58 -4.66
N ASP A 17 2.68 -14.63 -5.48
CA ASP A 17 3.79 -14.93 -6.38
C ASP A 17 3.49 -14.36 -7.76
N LEU A 18 4.05 -13.19 -8.03
CA LEU A 18 3.91 -12.47 -9.30
C LEU A 18 4.79 -13.04 -10.40
N ARG A 19 5.60 -14.08 -10.11
CA ARG A 19 6.36 -14.79 -11.15
C ARG A 19 5.55 -15.87 -11.81
N HIS A 20 4.81 -16.59 -11.00
CA HIS A 20 4.02 -17.73 -11.45
C HIS A 20 2.52 -17.44 -11.45
N SER A 21 2.11 -16.22 -11.06
CA SER A 21 0.71 -15.82 -10.91
C SER A 21 -0.05 -16.72 -9.92
N ILE A 22 0.59 -17.03 -8.78
CA ILE A 22 0.03 -17.92 -7.75
C ILE A 22 -0.30 -17.08 -6.51
N VAL A 23 -1.46 -17.34 -5.92
CA VAL A 23 -1.83 -16.83 -4.60
C VAL A 23 -1.87 -17.99 -3.60
N ARG A 24 -1.30 -17.79 -2.41
CA ARG A 24 -1.36 -18.74 -1.29
C ARG A 24 -1.85 -18.05 -0.03
N GLY A 25 -2.45 -18.82 0.88
CA GLY A 25 -3.08 -18.28 2.08
C GLY A 25 -4.47 -17.69 1.79
N TYR A 26 -5.13 -17.21 2.84
CA TYR A 26 -6.49 -16.70 2.76
C TYR A 26 -6.77 -15.74 3.92
N SER A 27 -7.56 -14.71 3.65
CA SER A 27 -8.18 -13.87 4.66
C SER A 27 -9.54 -13.41 4.13
N PRO A 28 -10.63 -13.47 4.92
CA PRO A 28 -11.92 -12.93 4.49
C PRO A 28 -11.91 -11.40 4.34
N TYR A 29 -10.87 -10.72 4.83
CA TYR A 29 -10.67 -9.28 4.73
C TYR A 29 -9.73 -8.88 3.58
N VAL A 30 -9.30 -9.83 2.74
CA VAL A 30 -8.47 -9.56 1.56
C VAL A 30 -9.17 -10.14 0.33
N SER A 31 -9.56 -9.26 -0.60
CA SER A 31 -10.23 -9.65 -1.85
C SER A 31 -9.41 -9.19 -3.05
N PHE A 32 -9.22 -10.06 -4.03
CA PHE A 32 -8.63 -9.65 -5.31
C PHE A 32 -9.72 -9.01 -6.18
N ILE A 33 -9.46 -7.77 -6.61
CA ILE A 33 -10.24 -7.11 -7.66
C ILE A 33 -9.76 -7.65 -9.01
N GLU A 34 -8.45 -7.75 -9.17
CA GLU A 34 -7.79 -8.40 -10.29
C GLU A 34 -6.75 -9.39 -9.74
N ALA A 35 -7.01 -10.69 -9.93
CA ALA A 35 -6.07 -11.74 -9.57
C ALA A 35 -4.79 -11.62 -10.41
N PRO A 36 -3.63 -12.09 -9.90
CA PRO A 36 -2.39 -12.03 -10.66
C PRO A 36 -2.53 -12.75 -12.00
N SER A 37 -2.22 -12.05 -13.09
CA SER A 37 -2.21 -12.60 -14.44
C SER A 37 -0.81 -12.55 -15.05
N LEU A 38 -0.44 -13.61 -15.76
CA LEU A 38 0.86 -13.72 -16.40
C LEU A 38 1.12 -12.55 -17.36
N SER A 39 2.33 -12.00 -17.27
CA SER A 39 2.83 -11.00 -18.21
C SER A 39 3.85 -11.65 -19.17
N PRO A 40 3.49 -11.89 -20.43
CA PRO A 40 4.38 -12.54 -21.38
C PRO A 40 5.71 -11.80 -21.52
N GLY A 41 6.82 -12.52 -21.35
CA GLY A 41 8.17 -11.97 -21.54
C GLY A 41 8.76 -11.24 -20.33
N ASN A 42 8.06 -11.15 -19.19
CA ASN A 42 8.63 -10.59 -17.96
C ASN A 42 8.37 -11.49 -16.74
N THR A 43 9.44 -12.04 -16.16
CA THR A 43 9.37 -12.98 -15.03
C THR A 43 8.78 -12.34 -13.77
N CYS A 44 8.88 -11.03 -13.58
CA CYS A 44 8.29 -10.30 -12.45
C CYS A 44 7.39 -9.17 -12.94
N GLY A 45 6.64 -9.46 -14.00
CA GLY A 45 5.73 -8.50 -14.63
C GLY A 45 4.26 -8.79 -14.41
N SER A 46 3.89 -9.89 -13.73
CA SER A 46 2.47 -10.14 -13.44
C SER A 46 1.92 -9.02 -12.59
N GLN A 47 0.69 -8.64 -12.89
CA GLN A 47 -0.02 -7.54 -12.24
C GLN A 47 -1.16 -8.08 -11.41
N ALA A 48 -1.44 -7.46 -10.27
CA ALA A 48 -2.60 -7.77 -9.46
C ALA A 48 -3.13 -6.50 -8.80
N VAL A 49 -4.43 -6.49 -8.50
CA VAL A 49 -5.08 -5.46 -7.69
C VAL A 49 -5.88 -6.15 -6.61
N LEU A 50 -5.65 -5.80 -5.34
CA LEU A 50 -6.43 -6.30 -4.23
C LEU A 50 -7.01 -5.17 -3.38
N ARG A 51 -7.94 -5.55 -2.52
CA ARG A 51 -8.59 -4.71 -1.53
C ARG A 51 -8.46 -5.36 -0.16
N ILE A 52 -8.11 -4.57 0.85
CA ILE A 52 -8.09 -4.95 2.27
C ILE A 52 -9.24 -4.23 2.98
N ASP A 53 -10.00 -4.94 3.80
CA ASP A 53 -11.12 -4.43 4.59
C ASP A 53 -10.73 -4.18 6.05
N PHE A 54 -10.71 -2.90 6.44
CA PHE A 54 -10.44 -2.43 7.79
C PHE A 54 -11.71 -2.08 8.59
N SER A 55 -12.92 -2.34 8.07
CA SER A 55 -14.17 -2.13 8.82
C SER A 55 -14.35 -3.11 10.00
N GLY A 56 -13.52 -4.16 10.03
CA GLY A 56 -13.57 -5.23 11.03
C GLY A 56 -12.56 -5.08 12.17
N LYS A 57 -11.99 -6.22 12.59
CA LYS A 57 -11.13 -6.32 13.78
C LYS A 57 -9.68 -5.89 13.58
N TYR A 58 -9.24 -5.74 12.32
CA TYR A 58 -7.85 -5.44 11.99
C TYR A 58 -7.65 -3.93 11.97
N GLN A 59 -6.54 -3.46 12.53
CA GLN A 59 -6.21 -2.02 12.57
C GLN A 59 -5.01 -1.66 11.70
N GLY A 60 -4.32 -2.64 11.12
CA GLY A 60 -3.23 -2.38 10.20
C GLY A 60 -2.84 -3.61 9.38
N ALA A 61 -2.03 -3.36 8.35
CA ALA A 61 -1.51 -4.39 7.46
C ALA A 61 -0.01 -4.19 7.20
N LYS A 62 0.72 -5.30 7.23
CA LYS A 62 2.11 -5.39 6.81
C LYS A 62 2.18 -5.95 5.40
N ILE A 63 2.87 -5.23 4.53
CA ILE A 63 3.10 -5.55 3.13
C ILE A 63 4.61 -5.78 2.95
N LEU A 64 5.01 -7.06 2.90
CA LEU A 64 6.38 -7.45 2.61
C LEU A 64 6.55 -7.62 1.10
N LEU A 65 7.51 -6.91 0.53
CA LEU A 65 7.81 -6.88 -0.90
C LEU A 65 9.17 -7.50 -1.16
N GLN A 66 9.28 -8.32 -2.20
CA GLN A 66 10.54 -8.94 -2.62
C GLN A 66 10.78 -8.69 -4.12
N TYR A 67 11.87 -7.99 -4.41
CA TYR A 67 12.27 -7.61 -5.75
C TYR A 67 13.32 -8.57 -6.29
N GLY A 68 12.99 -9.33 -7.32
CA GLY A 68 13.93 -10.23 -8.02
C GLY A 68 14.53 -9.62 -9.28
N GLU A 69 13.89 -8.60 -9.85
CA GLU A 69 14.42 -7.81 -10.96
C GLU A 69 14.56 -6.33 -10.56
N THR A 70 15.15 -5.53 -11.44
CA THR A 70 15.27 -4.09 -11.20
C THR A 70 13.88 -3.46 -11.23
N PRO A 71 13.47 -2.75 -10.16
CA PRO A 71 12.20 -2.02 -10.17
C PRO A 71 12.12 -1.04 -11.35
N TYR A 72 11.06 -1.12 -12.13
CA TYR A 72 10.81 -0.27 -13.29
C TYR A 72 9.38 0.27 -13.24
N LEU A 73 9.23 1.59 -13.35
CA LEU A 73 7.94 2.29 -13.23
C LEU A 73 7.16 1.87 -11.97
N TRP A 74 5.84 1.69 -12.04
CA TRP A 74 5.01 1.38 -10.86
C TRP A 74 5.13 -0.08 -10.45
N THR A 75 5.78 -0.32 -9.32
CA THR A 75 5.91 -1.69 -8.75
C THR A 75 4.97 -1.93 -7.57
N LEU A 76 4.55 -0.85 -6.91
CA LEU A 76 3.56 -0.85 -5.85
C LEU A 76 2.78 0.46 -5.91
N ASP A 77 1.49 0.37 -5.66
CA ASP A 77 0.61 1.50 -5.43
C ASP A 77 -0.39 1.12 -4.33
N ILE A 78 -0.36 1.78 -3.18
CA ILE A 78 -1.27 1.57 -2.05
C ILE A 78 -2.10 2.84 -1.91
N SER A 79 -3.42 2.72 -1.99
CA SER A 79 -4.34 3.86 -1.92
C SER A 79 -5.55 3.52 -1.05
N ASP A 80 -6.09 4.48 -0.30
CA ASP A 80 -7.43 4.36 0.33
C ASP A 80 -8.58 4.76 -0.63
N SER A 81 -8.31 4.72 -1.95
CA SER A 81 -9.33 4.83 -2.98
C SER A 81 -9.14 3.81 -4.11
N ARG A 82 -10.26 3.32 -4.64
CA ARG A 82 -10.31 2.38 -5.77
C ARG A 82 -9.83 2.95 -7.10
N THR A 83 -9.65 4.28 -7.16
CA THR A 83 -9.24 5.02 -8.35
C THR A 83 -7.90 5.75 -8.16
N GLY A 84 -7.13 5.36 -7.14
CA GLY A 84 -5.73 5.79 -7.00
C GLY A 84 -4.96 5.50 -8.28
N ASP A 85 -4.47 6.54 -8.94
CA ASP A 85 -3.85 6.45 -10.26
C ASP A 85 -2.35 6.75 -10.23
N GLY A 86 -1.75 6.98 -9.07
CA GLY A 86 -0.35 7.36 -8.92
C GLY A 86 -0.17 8.88 -8.81
N TYR A 87 0.88 9.28 -8.10
CA TYR A 87 1.23 10.69 -7.85
C TYR A 87 0.16 11.48 -7.08
N GLY A 88 -0.63 10.81 -6.24
CA GLY A 88 -1.72 11.44 -5.49
C GLY A 88 -2.96 11.74 -6.34
N GLY A 89 -3.10 11.14 -7.53
CA GLY A 89 -4.29 11.27 -8.36
C GLY A 89 -5.38 10.25 -8.01
N ASP A 90 -6.65 10.68 -7.98
CA ASP A 90 -7.80 9.84 -7.60
C ASP A 90 -8.95 9.82 -8.63
N ASN A 91 -8.80 10.49 -9.77
CA ASN A 91 -9.89 10.65 -10.75
C ASN A 91 -11.22 11.20 -10.16
N GLY A 92 -11.16 11.91 -9.02
CA GLY A 92 -12.30 12.59 -8.39
C GLY A 92 -13.26 11.71 -7.57
N THR A 93 -12.84 10.53 -7.11
CA THR A 93 -13.69 9.63 -6.32
C THR A 93 -13.90 10.10 -4.88
N THR A 94 -12.85 10.57 -4.21
CA THR A 94 -12.88 10.98 -2.80
C THR A 94 -11.80 12.00 -2.47
N SER A 95 -12.10 12.91 -1.55
CA SER A 95 -11.10 13.82 -0.97
C SER A 95 -10.17 13.13 0.02
N ASN A 96 -10.49 11.91 0.44
CA ASN A 96 -9.73 11.19 1.45
C ASN A 96 -8.51 10.45 0.89
N MET A 97 -8.32 10.45 -0.43
CA MET A 97 -7.31 9.64 -1.09
C MET A 97 -5.89 10.03 -0.66
N ALA A 98 -5.25 9.16 0.11
CA ALA A 98 -3.82 9.11 0.39
C ALA A 98 -3.18 7.95 -0.38
N GLU A 99 -1.90 8.10 -0.73
CA GLU A 99 -1.21 7.13 -1.57
C GLU A 99 0.22 6.87 -1.10
N VAL A 100 0.62 5.61 -1.09
CA VAL A 100 2.03 5.20 -0.99
C VAL A 100 2.37 4.40 -2.23
N GLN A 101 3.23 4.95 -3.08
CA GLN A 101 3.66 4.28 -4.31
C GLN A 101 5.17 4.03 -4.31
N ILE A 102 5.58 2.97 -5.02
CA ILE A 102 6.97 2.74 -5.41
C ILE A 102 7.07 2.86 -6.93
N HIS A 103 7.65 3.96 -7.38
CA HIS A 103 7.90 4.26 -8.79
C HIS A 103 9.40 4.25 -9.08
N ASN A 104 9.83 3.37 -9.99
CA ASN A 104 11.23 2.99 -10.16
C ASN A 104 11.82 2.56 -8.80
N LYS A 105 12.84 3.27 -8.32
CA LYS A 105 13.51 2.99 -7.05
C LYS A 105 13.08 3.93 -5.92
N GLN A 106 12.07 4.76 -6.13
CA GLN A 106 11.65 5.77 -5.18
C GLN A 106 10.33 5.36 -4.53
N MET A 107 10.28 5.43 -3.21
CA MET A 107 9.01 5.42 -2.48
C MET A 107 8.54 6.86 -2.34
N ARG A 108 7.26 7.11 -2.61
CA ARG A 108 6.63 8.43 -2.48
C ARG A 108 5.34 8.30 -1.70
N ILE A 109 5.12 9.24 -0.79
CA ILE A 109 3.96 9.28 0.09
C ILE A 109 3.19 10.55 -0.22
N TYR A 110 1.92 10.39 -0.57
CA TYR A 110 0.97 11.45 -0.86
C TYR A 110 -0.12 11.48 0.19
N GLY A 111 -0.43 12.67 0.68
CA GLY A 111 -1.57 12.90 1.56
C GLY A 111 -2.86 13.10 0.77
N ASN A 112 -3.95 13.21 1.51
CA ASN A 112 -5.27 13.48 0.96
C ASN A 112 -5.60 14.98 0.89
N MET A 113 -6.81 15.31 0.40
CA MET A 113 -7.27 16.68 0.17
C MET A 113 -8.11 17.24 1.33
N LEU A 114 -8.02 16.67 2.53
CA LEU A 114 -8.73 17.21 3.68
C LEU A 114 -8.23 18.63 4.04
N PRO A 115 -9.06 19.46 4.69
CA PRO A 115 -8.69 20.83 5.02
C PRO A 115 -7.35 20.94 5.78
N GLY A 116 -6.44 21.75 5.23
CA GLY A 116 -5.09 21.97 5.75
C GLY A 116 -4.01 21.03 5.19
N TYR A 117 -4.32 20.19 4.19
CA TYR A 117 -3.35 19.22 3.66
C TYR A 117 -2.03 19.84 3.17
N MET A 118 -2.07 21.08 2.68
CA MET A 118 -0.88 21.79 2.20
C MET A 118 0.16 21.98 3.30
N ASP A 119 -0.24 22.05 4.58
CA ASP A 119 0.68 22.19 5.71
C ASP A 119 1.54 20.92 5.91
N ALA A 120 1.06 19.77 5.46
CA ALA A 120 1.79 18.50 5.47
C ALA A 120 2.56 18.24 4.16
N SER A 121 2.35 19.06 3.13
CA SER A 121 2.94 18.86 1.81
C SER A 121 4.36 19.43 1.71
N SER A 122 5.19 18.77 0.90
CA SER A 122 6.54 19.20 0.55
C SER A 122 6.62 19.97 -0.76
N ASP A 123 5.58 19.90 -1.62
CA ASP A 123 5.56 20.51 -2.94
C ASP A 123 4.40 21.50 -3.16
N GLY A 124 3.60 21.76 -2.13
CA GLY A 124 2.37 22.56 -2.22
C GLY A 124 1.20 21.84 -2.90
N GLY A 125 1.43 20.61 -3.39
CA GLY A 125 0.42 19.65 -3.82
C GLY A 125 0.18 18.61 -2.73
N LEU A 126 0.08 17.33 -3.12
CA LEU A 126 -0.19 16.24 -2.18
C LEU A 126 1.06 15.50 -1.71
N LEU A 127 2.23 15.74 -2.31
CA LEU A 127 3.43 14.98 -1.98
C LEU A 127 3.93 15.36 -0.58
N ILE A 128 3.90 14.42 0.36
CA ILE A 128 4.43 14.63 1.72
C ILE A 128 5.92 14.28 1.78
N LYS A 129 6.31 13.12 1.21
CA LYS A 129 7.68 12.60 1.37
C LYS A 129 8.12 11.77 0.17
N THR A 130 9.39 11.95 -0.21
CA THR A 130 10.08 11.08 -1.18
C THR A 130 11.28 10.41 -0.51
N ILE A 131 11.45 9.12 -0.76
CA ILE A 131 12.59 8.33 -0.29
C ILE A 131 13.28 7.70 -1.50
N ASP A 132 14.47 8.20 -1.80
CA ASP A 132 15.27 7.75 -2.93
C ASP A 132 15.96 6.41 -2.66
N ASN A 133 16.17 5.64 -3.73
CA ASN A 133 16.87 4.36 -3.69
C ASN A 133 16.29 3.37 -2.66
N PHE A 134 14.98 3.47 -2.42
CA PHE A 134 14.22 2.68 -1.45
C PHE A 134 14.32 1.18 -1.72
N VAL A 135 14.21 0.79 -3.00
CA VAL A 135 14.28 -0.61 -3.45
C VAL A 135 15.27 -0.78 -4.61
N ASN A 136 15.83 -1.97 -4.71
CA ASN A 136 16.73 -2.40 -5.79
C ASN A 136 16.48 -3.88 -6.14
N LYS A 137 17.07 -4.36 -7.25
CA LYS A 137 17.09 -5.79 -7.57
C LYS A 137 17.69 -6.59 -6.41
N GLY A 138 17.02 -7.67 -6.02
CA GLY A 138 17.43 -8.56 -4.92
C GLY A 138 17.08 -8.04 -3.52
N SER A 139 16.43 -6.89 -3.40
CA SER A 139 16.09 -6.30 -2.10
C SER A 139 14.71 -6.72 -1.59
N ARG A 140 14.50 -6.49 -0.28
CA ARG A 140 13.20 -6.60 0.37
C ARG A 140 12.83 -5.25 0.98
N ALA A 141 11.53 -4.95 0.99
CA ALA A 141 10.98 -3.81 1.70
C ALA A 141 9.74 -4.25 2.47
N LEU A 142 9.55 -3.71 3.67
CA LEU A 142 8.32 -3.84 4.43
C LEU A 142 7.66 -2.46 4.49
N ILE A 143 6.38 -2.40 4.17
CA ILE A 143 5.52 -1.24 4.41
C ILE A 143 4.43 -1.68 5.37
N ASP A 144 4.22 -0.93 6.43
CA ASP A 144 3.21 -1.15 7.45
C ASP A 144 2.26 0.04 7.43
N ILE A 145 0.98 -0.21 7.19
CA ILE A 145 -0.05 0.82 7.10
C ILE A 145 -1.08 0.63 8.21
N SER A 146 -1.53 1.74 8.75
CA SER A 146 -2.68 1.84 9.65
C SER A 146 -3.33 3.21 9.46
N ASP A 147 -4.42 3.47 10.19
CA ASP A 147 -5.05 4.79 10.21
C ASP A 147 -4.02 5.90 10.46
N GLU A 148 -4.01 6.93 9.61
CA GLU A 148 -3.16 8.11 9.73
C GLU A 148 -1.64 7.85 9.77
N ARG A 149 -1.19 6.65 9.38
CA ARG A 149 0.20 6.24 9.57
C ARG A 149 0.72 5.28 8.51
N VAL A 150 1.97 5.52 8.12
CA VAL A 150 2.79 4.57 7.36
C VAL A 150 4.16 4.42 8.00
N GLU A 151 4.57 3.18 8.24
CA GLU A 151 5.92 2.82 8.66
C GLU A 151 6.57 1.99 7.55
N TRP A 152 7.88 2.17 7.34
CA TRP A 152 8.59 1.39 6.33
C TRP A 152 9.94 0.93 6.84
N ARG A 153 10.39 -0.18 6.25
CA ARG A 153 11.72 -0.72 6.45
C ARG A 153 12.27 -1.25 5.14
N SER A 154 13.33 -0.61 4.65
CA SER A 154 14.17 -1.13 3.58
C SER A 154 15.63 -1.10 4.04
N LYS A 155 16.46 -0.22 3.48
CA LYS A 155 17.80 0.12 4.01
C LYS A 155 17.72 0.90 5.31
N VAL A 156 16.67 1.71 5.46
CA VAL A 156 16.37 2.52 6.64
C VAL A 156 15.00 2.11 7.16
N LYS A 157 14.86 2.15 8.50
CA LYS A 157 13.58 2.06 9.18
C LYS A 157 13.15 3.48 9.57
N ASP A 158 11.96 3.90 9.17
CA ASP A 158 11.38 5.20 9.51
C ASP A 158 9.85 5.14 9.40
N PHE A 159 9.15 6.17 9.83
CA PHE A 159 7.69 6.26 9.76
C PHE A 159 7.22 7.69 9.48
N LEU A 160 5.94 7.81 9.15
CA LEU A 160 5.23 9.07 9.00
C LEU A 160 3.83 8.89 9.60
N GLU A 161 3.44 9.87 10.42
CA GLU A 161 2.11 9.96 11.00
C GLU A 161 1.53 11.32 10.62
N SER A 162 0.32 11.32 10.10
CA SER A 162 -0.36 12.50 9.60
C SER A 162 -1.84 12.20 9.41
N LYS A 163 -2.70 13.12 9.87
CA LYS A 163 -4.15 13.07 9.65
C LYS A 163 -4.58 13.07 8.17
N PHE A 164 -3.63 13.29 7.27
CA PHE A 164 -3.84 13.27 5.82
C PHE A 164 -3.43 11.93 5.18
N LEU A 165 -3.07 10.92 5.97
CA LEU A 165 -2.80 9.57 5.51
C LEU A 165 -3.96 8.65 5.87
N PHE A 166 -4.30 7.72 4.98
CA PHE A 166 -5.19 6.57 5.20
C PHE A 166 -6.32 6.78 6.21
N THR A 167 -7.51 7.08 5.71
CA THR A 167 -8.70 7.41 6.53
C THR A 167 -9.49 6.20 6.99
N LEU A 168 -8.85 5.33 7.77
CA LEU A 168 -9.38 4.01 8.16
C LEU A 168 -10.25 4.02 9.41
N ASN A 169 -10.41 5.17 10.07
CA ASN A 169 -11.24 5.35 11.26
C ASN A 169 -12.53 6.15 10.97
N GLY A 170 -12.96 6.17 9.71
CA GLY A 170 -14.23 6.79 9.31
C GLY A 170 -14.16 8.32 9.20
N GLN A 171 -12.99 8.88 8.94
CA GLN A 171 -12.81 10.31 8.71
C GLN A 171 -13.71 10.75 7.56
N LYS A 172 -14.51 11.81 7.78
CA LYS A 172 -15.49 12.25 6.80
C LYS A 172 -14.82 12.99 5.63
N PRO A 173 -15.05 12.57 4.37
CA PRO A 173 -14.55 13.30 3.23
C PRO A 173 -15.31 14.62 2.99
N VAL A 174 -14.63 15.55 2.31
CA VAL A 174 -15.24 16.74 1.69
C VAL A 174 -16.14 16.34 0.52
N HIS A 175 -15.72 15.35 -0.27
CA HIS A 175 -16.52 14.70 -1.32
C HIS A 175 -16.16 13.22 -1.42
N GLY A 176 -17.12 12.39 -1.86
CA GLY A 176 -16.98 10.93 -1.85
C GLY A 176 -17.67 10.28 -0.65
N GLU A 177 -17.55 8.95 -0.56
CA GLU A 177 -18.10 8.16 0.55
C GLU A 177 -17.03 7.90 1.62
N ILE A 178 -17.48 7.58 2.83
CA ILE A 178 -16.59 7.03 3.86
C ILE A 178 -16.24 5.61 3.43
N ASP A 179 -14.94 5.35 3.25
CA ASP A 179 -14.42 4.04 2.87
C ASP A 179 -13.44 3.55 3.96
N TYR A 180 -13.48 2.25 4.25
CA TYR A 180 -12.58 1.55 5.18
C TYR A 180 -11.66 0.58 4.44
N TYR A 181 -11.58 0.71 3.11
CA TYR A 181 -10.78 -0.14 2.27
C TYR A 181 -9.42 0.48 1.96
N ILE A 182 -8.40 -0.36 1.90
CA ILE A 182 -7.15 -0.07 1.19
C ILE A 182 -7.12 -0.89 -0.08
N TYR A 183 -6.76 -0.25 -1.17
CA TYR A 183 -6.54 -0.85 -2.48
C TYR A 183 -5.05 -0.90 -2.75
N ILE A 184 -4.58 -2.03 -3.28
CA ILE A 184 -3.16 -2.24 -3.57
C ILE A 184 -2.99 -2.75 -4.99
N GLY A 185 -2.30 -1.97 -5.81
CA GLY A 185 -1.78 -2.36 -7.12
C GLY A 185 -0.36 -2.91 -7.00
N PHE A 186 -0.11 -4.06 -7.60
CA PHE A 186 1.22 -4.65 -7.74
C PHE A 186 1.64 -4.64 -9.20
N ASN A 187 2.83 -4.10 -9.50
CA ASN A 187 3.32 -3.88 -10.86
C ASN A 187 2.39 -2.98 -11.73
N ARG A 188 1.55 -2.18 -11.07
CA ARG A 188 0.64 -1.19 -11.65
C ARG A 188 0.04 -0.30 -10.57
N VAL A 189 -0.61 0.78 -11.01
CA VAL A 189 -1.49 1.58 -10.15
C VAL A 189 -2.83 0.87 -9.92
N VAL A 190 -3.55 1.27 -8.87
CA VAL A 190 -4.86 0.70 -8.51
C VAL A 190 -5.88 0.92 -9.64
N ALA A 191 -5.96 2.14 -10.16
CA ALA A 191 -7.00 2.58 -11.11
C ALA A 191 -7.03 1.83 -12.45
N GLY A 192 -5.94 1.15 -12.84
CA GLY A 192 -5.87 0.52 -14.15
C GLY A 192 -4.48 0.08 -14.57
N SER A 193 -4.38 -0.53 -15.76
CA SER A 193 -3.12 -1.01 -16.34
C SER A 193 -2.37 0.04 -17.18
N PHE A 194 -2.89 1.27 -17.29
CA PHE A 194 -2.32 2.35 -18.08
C PHE A 194 -1.04 2.96 -17.46
N ARG A 195 -0.87 2.83 -16.15
CA ARG A 195 0.38 3.09 -15.42
C ARG A 195 0.82 1.77 -14.79
N ASN A 196 1.78 1.13 -15.46
CA ASN A 196 2.28 -0.19 -15.10
C ASN A 196 3.78 -0.17 -14.84
N GLY A 197 4.30 -1.27 -14.29
CA GLY A 197 5.70 -1.48 -14.05
C GLY A 197 6.05 -2.94 -13.89
N THR A 198 7.30 -3.21 -13.54
CA THR A 198 7.83 -4.57 -13.36
C THR A 198 8.92 -4.61 -12.31
N GLY A 199 9.17 -5.81 -11.79
CA GLY A 199 10.32 -6.13 -10.95
C GLY A 199 9.98 -6.55 -9.52
N LEU A 200 8.75 -6.28 -9.07
CA LEU A 200 8.21 -6.93 -7.87
C LEU A 200 7.81 -8.36 -8.20
N CYS A 201 8.41 -9.33 -7.51
CA CYS A 201 8.20 -10.75 -7.80
C CYS A 201 7.32 -11.44 -6.76
N TYR A 202 7.37 -10.98 -5.51
CA TYR A 202 6.57 -11.53 -4.43
C TYR A 202 6.07 -10.42 -3.51
N ALA A 203 4.82 -10.57 -3.07
CA ALA A 203 4.25 -9.76 -2.01
C ALA A 203 3.63 -10.67 -0.94
N THR A 204 3.73 -10.29 0.32
CA THR A 204 3.02 -10.94 1.42
C THR A 204 2.26 -9.88 2.19
N ILE A 205 0.95 -10.08 2.33
CA ILE A 205 0.07 -9.27 3.17
C ILE A 205 -0.14 -10.01 4.48
N SER A 206 0.00 -9.32 5.61
CA SER A 206 -0.33 -9.85 6.93
C SER A 206 -1.13 -8.80 7.70
N LEU A 207 -2.35 -9.14 8.08
CA LEU A 207 -3.22 -8.24 8.86
C LEU A 207 -2.95 -8.43 10.35
N TYR A 208 -3.00 -7.35 11.12
CA TYR A 208 -2.82 -7.41 12.56
C TYR A 208 -3.84 -6.55 13.29
N SER A 209 -4.05 -6.92 14.55
CA SER A 209 -4.80 -6.12 15.50
C SER A 209 -3.91 -5.70 16.67
N PHE A 210 -4.15 -4.53 17.25
CA PHE A 210 -3.50 -4.16 18.51
C PHE A 210 -4.03 -5.05 19.64
N ALA A 211 -3.14 -5.47 20.54
CA ALA A 211 -3.53 -6.29 21.68
C ALA A 211 -4.17 -5.40 22.77
N GLY A 212 -5.51 -5.31 22.80
CA GLY A 212 -6.29 -4.59 23.82
C GLY A 212 -6.14 -3.07 23.75
N THR A 213 -7.11 -2.25 24.17
CA THR A 213 -8.07 -2.39 25.28
C THR A 213 -9.51 -2.05 24.86
N LEU A 214 -10.47 -2.86 25.34
CA LEU A 214 -11.84 -2.40 25.60
C LEU A 214 -11.84 -1.44 26.80
#